data_AF-A0A958QEH8-F1
#
_entry.id   AF-A0A958QEH8-F1
#
_cell.length_a   1.000
_cell.length_b   1.000
_cell.length_c   1.000
_cell.angle_alpha   90.00
_cell.angle_beta   90.00
_cell.angle_gamma   90.00
#
_symmetry.space_group_name_H-M   'P 1'
#
loop_
_entity.id
_entity.type
_entity.pdbx_description
1 polymer ?
#
loop_
_entity_poly.entity_id
_entity_poly.type
_entity_poly.pdbx_seq_one_letter_code
_entity_poly.pdbx_strand_id
1 'polypeptide(L)'
;MPFINLKLVSLIFSGLIIALPMTLWASGGGGGSESSNEGGEASDADMEWSKKENRLRALENQVMTIKKEMQQLINEKNTTKNPKHKQDLLQQIAVLHRDLNEKVRKYKEQHIELKYRYPERFAKDKDRQYTPIREQTLDEIAGEMGLEHNLNQLKAKIDKKYEHVWAGEEAKKPMTEEEGEVMDKKANERKQRRLRVVK
;
A
#
# COMPACT_ATOMS: atom_id res chain seq x y z
N MET A 1 40.91 17.54 22.04
CA MET A 1 40.68 16.57 20.95
C MET A 1 39.36 16.91 20.28
N PRO A 2 39.33 17.29 19.00
CA PRO A 2 38.13 17.76 18.32
C PRO A 2 37.35 16.60 17.67
N PHE A 3 36.02 16.59 17.83
CA PHE A 3 35.11 15.75 17.05
C PHE A 3 34.38 16.60 16.00
N ILE A 4 34.31 16.02 14.81
CA ILE A 4 34.07 16.64 13.51
C ILE A 4 32.57 16.82 13.28
N ASN A 5 32.17 18.03 12.87
CA ASN A 5 30.83 18.37 12.41
C ASN A 5 30.61 17.79 11.00
N LEU A 6 29.63 16.88 10.86
CA LEU A 6 29.19 16.34 9.57
C LEU A 6 27.87 17.03 9.16
N LYS A 7 27.98 18.23 8.61
CA LYS A 7 26.92 18.87 7.80
C LYS A 7 27.52 19.14 6.42
N LEU A 8 26.67 19.07 5.39
CA LEU A 8 26.93 19.19 3.95
C LEU A 8 27.40 17.90 3.25
N VAL A 9 26.43 17.12 2.80
CA VAL A 9 26.47 16.58 1.44
C VAL A 9 25.30 17.21 0.70
N SER A 10 25.65 18.23 -0.08
CA SER A 10 24.85 18.78 -1.15
C SER A 10 24.76 17.80 -2.32
N LEU A 11 23.88 18.16 -3.26
CA LEU A 11 24.05 18.05 -4.71
C LEU A 11 23.27 16.94 -5.45
N ILE A 12 22.43 17.43 -6.37
CA ILE A 12 21.99 16.86 -7.65
C ILE A 12 20.80 15.89 -7.60
N PHE A 13 19.59 16.44 -7.69
CA PHE A 13 18.57 15.88 -8.59
C PHE A 13 18.15 16.98 -9.57
N SER A 14 18.95 17.12 -10.63
CA SER A 14 18.61 17.85 -11.84
C SER A 14 17.37 17.22 -12.47
N GLY A 15 16.26 17.94 -12.40
CA GLY A 15 15.02 17.58 -13.08
C GLY A 15 15.22 17.56 -14.60
N LEU A 16 15.30 16.34 -15.14
CA LEU A 16 15.18 16.08 -16.57
C LEU A 16 13.71 16.23 -16.94
N ILE A 17 13.36 17.38 -17.51
CA ILE A 17 12.06 17.65 -18.13
C ILE A 17 12.05 16.90 -19.47
N ILE A 18 11.46 15.71 -19.50
CA ILE A 18 11.17 15.00 -20.75
C ILE A 18 9.89 15.58 -21.31
N ALA A 19 10.03 16.46 -22.31
CA ALA A 19 8.95 16.93 -23.16
C ALA A 19 8.47 15.77 -24.04
N LEU A 20 7.26 15.27 -23.79
CA LEU A 20 6.57 14.35 -24.69
C LEU A 20 5.84 15.16 -25.78
N PRO A 21 6.05 14.85 -27.07
CA PRO A 21 5.31 15.49 -28.16
C PRO A 21 3.86 14.98 -28.18
N MET A 22 2.90 15.89 -28.06
CA MET A 22 1.49 15.60 -28.32
C MET A 22 1.31 15.33 -29.82
N THR A 23 0.90 14.11 -30.15
CA THR A 23 0.46 13.75 -31.50
C THR A 23 -0.92 14.34 -31.75
N LEU A 24 -0.95 15.30 -32.69
CA LEU A 24 -2.12 15.93 -33.26
C LEU A 24 -2.84 14.93 -34.18
N TRP A 25 -3.93 14.32 -33.73
CA TRP A 25 -4.80 13.52 -34.60
C TRP A 25 -5.85 14.42 -35.25
N ALA A 26 -5.60 14.76 -36.51
CA ALA A 26 -6.58 15.33 -37.43
C ALA A 26 -7.18 14.21 -38.29
N SER A 27 -8.48 13.96 -38.14
CA SER A 27 -9.38 13.24 -39.05
C SER A 27 -10.78 13.34 -38.41
N GLY A 28 -11.80 14.02 -38.94
CA GLY A 28 -12.29 13.99 -40.30
C GLY A 28 -13.60 13.19 -40.32
N GLY A 29 -14.75 13.85 -40.16
CA GLY A 29 -16.07 13.20 -40.27
C GLY A 29 -17.18 13.93 -39.51
N GLY A 30 -18.09 14.56 -40.25
CA GLY A 30 -19.16 15.39 -39.72
C GLY A 30 -20.33 14.63 -39.07
N GLY A 31 -21.18 15.41 -38.41
CA GLY A 31 -22.43 14.97 -37.82
C GLY A 31 -22.95 16.06 -36.90
N GLY A 32 -23.94 16.82 -37.37
CA GLY A 32 -24.57 17.89 -36.63
C GLY A 32 -25.08 17.42 -35.27
N SER A 33 -24.76 18.23 -34.27
CA SER A 33 -25.46 18.29 -33.00
C SER A 33 -25.29 19.74 -32.58
N GLU A 34 -26.35 20.54 -32.76
CA GLU A 34 -26.54 21.80 -32.06
C GLU A 34 -26.37 21.56 -30.57
N SER A 35 -25.14 21.69 -30.09
CA SER A 35 -24.88 21.93 -28.69
C SER A 35 -25.13 23.40 -28.49
N SER A 36 -26.38 23.72 -28.13
CA SER A 36 -26.70 24.91 -27.36
C SER A 36 -25.64 25.04 -26.27
N ASN A 37 -24.70 25.95 -26.50
CA ASN A 37 -23.72 26.36 -25.52
C ASN A 37 -24.48 27.25 -24.53
N GLU A 38 -25.30 26.63 -23.70
CA GLU A 38 -25.74 27.22 -22.45
C GLU A 38 -24.48 27.37 -21.60
N GLY A 39 -23.81 28.51 -21.78
CA GLY A 39 -22.86 29.05 -20.83
C GLY A 39 -23.62 29.39 -19.55
N GLY A 40 -24.05 28.36 -18.82
CA GLY A 40 -24.48 28.50 -17.45
C GLY A 40 -23.26 28.91 -16.66
N GLU A 41 -23.14 30.21 -16.36
CA GLU A 41 -22.26 30.68 -15.30
C GLU A 41 -22.54 29.81 -14.08
N ALA A 42 -21.59 28.93 -13.74
CA ALA A 42 -21.65 28.14 -12.53
C ALA A 42 -21.87 29.13 -11.39
N SER A 43 -22.99 28.99 -10.68
CA SER A 43 -23.33 29.92 -9.62
C SER A 43 -22.19 29.95 -8.60
N ASP A 44 -21.96 31.08 -7.93
CA ASP A 44 -20.91 31.18 -6.90
C ASP A 44 -21.03 30.06 -5.85
N ALA A 45 -22.25 29.59 -5.60
CA ALA A 45 -22.55 28.44 -4.75
C ALA A 45 -22.06 27.09 -5.31
N ASP A 46 -22.12 26.87 -6.64
CA ASP A 46 -21.54 25.70 -7.30
C ASP A 46 -20.03 25.67 -7.16
N MET A 47 -19.39 26.82 -7.35
CA MET A 47 -17.94 26.94 -7.25
C MET A 47 -17.46 26.73 -5.80
N GLU A 48 -18.17 27.29 -4.82
CA GLU A 48 -17.88 27.09 -3.40
C GLU A 48 -18.08 25.61 -2.99
N TRP A 49 -19.16 24.97 -3.44
CA TRP A 49 -19.42 23.55 -3.20
C TRP A 49 -18.28 22.69 -3.75
N SER A 50 -17.93 22.85 -5.04
CA SER A 50 -16.88 22.08 -5.69
C SER A 50 -15.53 22.23 -4.97
N LYS A 51 -15.19 23.44 -4.54
CA LYS A 51 -13.96 23.70 -3.77
C LYS A 51 -13.95 22.95 -2.43
N LYS A 52 -15.06 22.98 -1.70
CA LYS A 52 -15.17 22.27 -0.41
C LYS A 52 -15.24 20.76 -0.59
N GLU A 53 -15.88 20.27 -1.64
CA GLU A 53 -15.92 18.85 -1.95
C GLU A 53 -14.51 18.32 -2.29
N ASN A 54 -13.77 19.04 -3.13
CA ASN A 54 -12.39 18.68 -3.48
C ASN A 54 -11.48 18.66 -2.25
N ARG A 55 -11.65 19.61 -1.33
CA ARG A 55 -10.91 19.63 -0.07
C ARG A 55 -11.30 18.48 0.86
N LEU A 56 -12.57 18.06 0.87
CA LEU A 56 -13.03 16.89 1.63
C LEU A 56 -12.36 15.61 1.09
N ARG A 57 -12.36 15.41 -0.23
CA ARG A 57 -11.68 14.30 -0.90
C ARG A 57 -10.17 14.30 -0.66
N ALA A 58 -9.55 15.48 -0.64
CA ALA A 58 -8.14 15.62 -0.30
C ALA A 58 -7.83 15.17 1.14
N LEU A 59 -8.69 15.52 2.10
CA LEU A 59 -8.55 15.06 3.49
C LEU A 59 -8.74 13.54 3.61
N GLU A 60 -9.70 12.97 2.89
CA GLU A 60 -9.91 11.52 2.84
C GLU A 60 -8.66 10.79 2.30
N ASN A 61 -8.11 11.27 1.18
CA ASN A 61 -6.87 10.72 0.63
C ASN A 61 -5.70 10.83 1.62
N GLN A 62 -5.57 11.95 2.33
CA GLN A 62 -4.53 12.12 3.35
C GLN A 62 -4.70 11.13 4.51
N VAL A 63 -5.92 10.93 5.00
CA VAL A 63 -6.22 9.92 6.04
C VAL A 63 -5.80 8.54 5.55
N MET A 64 -6.15 8.16 4.31
CA MET A 64 -5.80 6.85 3.75
C MET A 64 -4.28 6.66 3.61
N THR A 65 -3.56 7.70 3.17
CA THR A 65 -2.10 7.67 3.06
C THR A 65 -1.44 7.47 4.43
N ILE A 66 -1.85 8.25 5.45
CA ILE A 66 -1.30 8.13 6.81
C ILE A 66 -1.58 6.73 7.39
N LYS A 67 -2.78 6.19 7.17
CA LYS A 67 -3.11 4.81 7.60
C LYS A 67 -2.18 3.77 6.98
N LYS A 68 -1.90 3.91 5.67
CA LYS A 68 -0.99 3.01 4.96
C LYS A 68 0.45 3.11 5.47
N GLU A 69 0.93 4.33 5.71
CA GLU A 69 2.26 4.56 6.30
C GLU A 69 2.37 3.97 7.71
N MET A 70 1.37 4.18 8.55
CA MET A 70 1.31 3.56 9.88
C MET A 70 1.34 2.02 9.80
N GLN A 71 0.63 1.43 8.85
CA GLN A 71 0.65 -0.03 8.63
C GLN A 71 2.04 -0.53 8.26
N GLN A 72 2.76 0.19 7.39
CA GLN A 72 4.13 -0.15 7.03
C GLN A 72 5.07 -0.10 8.24
N LEU A 73 4.99 0.96 9.05
CA LEU A 73 5.82 1.09 10.26
C LEU A 73 5.49 0.03 11.31
N ILE A 74 4.22 -0.34 11.48
CA ILE A 74 3.81 -1.42 12.39
C ILE A 74 4.37 -2.76 11.92
N ASN A 75 4.31 -3.04 10.62
CA ASN A 75 4.88 -4.25 10.03
C ASN A 75 6.40 -4.28 10.22
N GLU A 76 7.09 -3.16 10.00
CA GLU A 76 8.54 -3.05 10.23
C GLU A 76 8.90 -3.22 11.71
N LYS A 77 8.12 -2.63 12.62
CA LYS A 77 8.29 -2.78 14.08
C LYS A 77 8.16 -4.25 14.49
N ASN A 78 7.23 -4.99 13.89
CA ASN A 78 6.98 -6.40 14.19
C ASN A 78 8.08 -7.33 13.68
N THR A 79 8.73 -7.00 12.55
CA THR A 79 9.81 -7.81 11.97
C THR A 79 11.20 -7.47 12.51
N THR A 80 11.39 -6.23 12.97
CA THR A 80 12.65 -5.76 13.53
C THR A 80 13.02 -6.52 14.81
N LYS A 81 14.32 -6.82 15.00
CA LYS A 81 14.86 -7.42 16.25
C LYS A 81 15.62 -6.42 17.12
N ASN A 82 16.08 -5.30 16.54
CA ASN A 82 16.84 -4.28 17.26
C ASN A 82 15.92 -3.42 18.16
N PRO A 83 16.15 -3.37 19.48
CA PRO A 83 15.29 -2.62 20.40
C PRO A 83 15.33 -1.10 20.18
N LYS A 84 16.47 -0.52 19.79
CA LYS A 84 16.57 0.93 19.52
C LYS A 84 15.73 1.31 18.30
N HIS A 85 15.87 0.55 17.21
CA HIS A 85 15.08 0.76 15.99
C HIS A 85 13.58 0.60 16.24
N LYS A 86 13.16 -0.36 17.09
CA LYS A 86 11.76 -0.49 17.50
C LYS A 86 11.23 0.76 18.22
N GLN A 87 12.04 1.36 19.08
CA GLN A 87 11.64 2.57 19.80
C GLN A 87 11.49 3.76 18.86
N ASP A 88 12.39 3.90 17.89
CA ASP A 88 12.30 4.95 16.87
C ASP A 88 11.03 4.78 16.00
N LEU A 89 10.73 3.55 15.58
CA LEU A 89 9.49 3.24 14.85
C LEU A 89 8.23 3.55 15.69
N LEU A 90 8.24 3.24 16.99
CA LEU A 90 7.13 3.58 17.89
C LEU A 90 6.90 5.09 18.00
N GLN A 91 7.98 5.89 18.05
CA GLN A 91 7.86 7.34 18.06
C GLN A 91 7.27 7.87 16.75
N GLN A 92 7.70 7.34 15.61
CA GLN A 92 7.15 7.71 14.30
C GLN A 92 5.66 7.37 14.19
N ILE A 93 5.26 6.17 14.66
CA ILE A 93 3.85 5.76 14.71
C ILE A 93 3.02 6.72 15.58
N ALA A 94 3.55 7.14 16.73
CA ALA A 94 2.85 8.08 17.61
C ALA A 94 2.68 9.48 16.98
N VAL A 95 3.67 9.96 16.22
CA VAL A 95 3.56 11.22 15.47
C VAL A 95 2.51 11.11 14.38
N LEU A 96 2.53 10.05 13.57
CA LEU A 96 1.54 9.83 12.51
C LEU A 96 0.12 9.67 13.07
N HIS A 97 -0.04 9.03 14.23
CA HIS A 97 -1.37 8.91 14.86
C HIS A 97 -1.95 10.25 15.28
N ARG A 98 -1.12 11.18 15.76
CA ARG A 98 -1.56 12.54 16.09
C ARG A 98 -2.01 13.28 14.83
N ASP A 99 -1.24 13.18 13.75
CA ASP A 99 -1.61 13.80 12.46
C ASP A 99 -2.90 13.17 11.91
N LEU A 100 -3.02 11.83 11.94
CA LEU A 100 -4.24 11.12 11.56
C LEU A 100 -5.46 11.70 12.27
N ASN A 101 -5.41 11.83 13.61
CA ASN A 101 -6.53 12.37 14.39
C ASN A 101 -6.87 13.81 14.00
N GLU A 102 -5.86 14.64 13.74
CA GLU A 102 -6.08 16.01 13.27
C GLU A 102 -6.78 16.03 11.90
N LYS A 103 -6.35 15.18 10.95
CA LYS A 103 -6.97 15.07 9.63
C LYS A 103 -8.40 14.54 9.71
N VAL A 104 -8.66 13.54 10.55
CA VAL A 104 -10.00 12.99 10.78
C VAL A 104 -10.92 14.06 11.39
N ARG A 105 -10.44 14.84 12.35
CA ARG A 105 -11.23 15.94 12.93
C ARG A 105 -11.61 16.98 11.88
N LYS A 106 -10.63 17.44 11.07
CA LYS A 106 -10.86 18.39 9.97
C LYS A 106 -11.84 17.83 8.92
N TYR A 107 -11.73 16.54 8.62
CA TYR A 107 -12.66 15.85 7.72
C TYR A 107 -14.09 15.89 8.26
N LYS A 108 -14.29 15.55 9.55
CA LYS A 108 -15.60 15.59 10.20
C LYS A 108 -16.20 17.00 10.22
N GLU A 109 -15.41 18.01 10.59
CA GLU A 109 -15.84 19.41 10.61
C GLU A 109 -16.34 19.84 9.22
N GLN A 110 -15.56 19.55 8.18
CA GLN A 110 -15.90 19.94 6.81
C GLN A 110 -17.08 19.13 6.24
N HIS A 111 -17.18 17.85 6.59
CA HIS A 111 -18.32 17.02 6.24
C HIS A 111 -19.62 17.54 6.88
N ILE A 112 -19.57 17.91 8.16
CA ILE A 112 -20.69 18.52 8.88
C ILE A 112 -21.10 19.84 8.22
N GLU A 113 -20.12 20.69 7.88
CA GLU A 113 -20.37 21.96 7.20
C GLU A 113 -21.09 21.74 5.86
N LEU A 114 -20.60 20.83 5.03
CA LEU A 114 -21.21 20.50 3.73
C LEU A 114 -22.64 19.96 3.90
N LYS A 115 -22.84 19.06 4.86
CA LYS A 115 -24.14 18.43 5.14
C LYS A 115 -25.21 19.45 5.52
N TYR A 116 -24.88 20.44 6.36
CA TYR A 116 -25.86 21.43 6.83
C TYR A 116 -26.01 22.64 5.90
N ARG A 117 -24.92 23.04 5.21
CA ARG A 117 -24.96 24.22 4.34
C ARG A 117 -25.56 23.94 2.97
N TYR A 118 -25.44 22.70 2.47
CA TYR A 118 -25.98 22.31 1.15
C TYR A 118 -26.73 20.97 1.21
N PRO A 119 -27.85 20.90 1.97
CA PRO A 119 -28.55 19.64 2.24
C PRO A 119 -29.09 18.96 0.98
N GLU A 120 -29.54 19.73 -0.02
CA GLU A 120 -30.08 19.18 -1.27
C GLU A 120 -29.02 18.50 -2.12
N ARG A 121 -27.81 19.07 -2.18
CA ARG A 121 -26.67 18.48 -2.91
C ARG A 121 -26.15 17.25 -2.19
N PHE A 122 -25.99 17.38 -0.87
CA PHE A 122 -25.59 16.28 -0.02
C PHE A 122 -26.55 15.10 -0.10
N ALA A 123 -27.86 15.35 -0.24
CA ALA A 123 -28.87 14.30 -0.41
C ALA A 123 -28.82 13.61 -1.79
N LYS A 124 -28.48 14.34 -2.85
CA LYS A 124 -28.32 13.79 -4.21
C LYS A 124 -27.03 12.97 -4.35
N ASP A 125 -25.97 13.37 -3.65
CA ASP A 125 -24.70 12.63 -3.62
C ASP A 125 -24.69 11.43 -2.65
N LYS A 126 -25.80 11.12 -1.96
CA LYS A 126 -25.91 9.99 -1.02
C LYS A 126 -25.63 8.62 -1.63
N ASP A 127 -25.75 8.48 -2.95
CA ASP A 127 -25.41 7.25 -3.65
C ASP A 127 -23.89 6.99 -3.65
N ARG A 128 -23.08 8.03 -3.40
CA ARG A 128 -21.67 7.89 -3.01
C ARG A 128 -21.66 7.59 -1.51
N GLN A 129 -21.58 6.31 -1.17
CA GLN A 129 -21.53 5.83 0.22
C GLN A 129 -20.34 6.47 0.97
N TYR A 130 -20.58 7.59 1.67
CA TYR A 130 -19.61 8.16 2.57
C TYR A 130 -19.45 7.22 3.77
N THR A 131 -18.32 6.55 3.85
CA THR A 131 -17.99 5.73 5.02
C THR A 131 -17.53 6.67 6.13
N PRO A 132 -18.24 6.74 7.27
CA PRO A 132 -17.85 7.64 8.35
C PRO A 132 -16.47 7.23 8.88
N ILE A 133 -15.50 8.13 8.74
CA ILE A 133 -14.16 7.94 9.27
C ILE A 133 -14.18 8.31 10.76
N ARG A 134 -14.05 7.30 11.61
CA ARG A 134 -13.95 7.46 13.07
C ARG A 134 -12.50 7.70 13.50
N GLU A 135 -12.35 8.38 14.63
CA GLU A 135 -11.08 8.40 15.35
C GLU A 135 -10.88 7.01 15.95
N GLN A 136 -9.68 6.46 15.80
CA GLN A 136 -9.33 5.14 16.30
C GLN A 136 -8.19 5.30 17.30
N THR A 137 -8.24 4.53 18.38
CA THR A 137 -7.13 4.50 19.33
C THR A 137 -5.92 3.77 18.72
N LEU A 138 -4.71 4.03 19.24
CA LEU A 138 -3.53 3.30 18.80
C LEU A 138 -3.67 1.79 19.00
N ASP A 139 -4.33 1.37 20.07
CA ASP A 139 -4.56 -0.03 20.38
C ASP A 139 -5.55 -0.68 19.39
N GLU A 140 -6.60 0.05 19.01
CA GLU A 140 -7.52 -0.40 17.96
C GLU A 140 -6.81 -0.53 16.61
N ILE A 141 -6.00 0.46 16.23
CA ILE A 141 -5.22 0.42 14.99
C ILE A 141 -4.23 -0.74 15.02
N ALA A 142 -3.54 -0.93 16.14
CA ALA A 142 -2.61 -2.04 16.33
C ALA A 142 -3.31 -3.40 16.33
N GLY A 143 -4.54 -3.48 16.87
CA GLY A 143 -5.37 -4.67 16.83
C GLY A 143 -5.85 -5.01 15.41
N GLU A 144 -6.39 -4.02 14.69
CA GLU A 144 -6.83 -4.15 13.30
C GLU A 144 -5.67 -4.53 12.37
N MET A 145 -4.51 -3.90 12.54
CA MET A 145 -3.32 -4.19 11.73
C MET A 145 -2.59 -5.47 12.17
N GLY A 146 -2.65 -5.81 13.46
CA GLY A 146 -2.07 -7.03 14.02
C GLY A 146 -2.85 -8.29 13.65
N LEU A 147 -4.15 -8.18 13.37
CA LEU A 147 -4.98 -9.28 12.90
C LEU A 147 -4.44 -9.91 11.62
N GLU A 148 -3.98 -9.11 10.66
CA GLU A 148 -3.43 -9.62 9.40
C GLU A 148 -2.12 -10.39 9.64
N HIS A 149 -1.25 -9.88 10.52
CA HIS A 149 -0.03 -10.58 10.92
C HIS A 149 -0.36 -11.91 11.63
N ASN A 150 -1.33 -11.91 12.54
CA ASN A 150 -1.77 -13.09 13.27
C ASN A 150 -2.41 -14.12 12.33
N LEU A 151 -3.21 -13.68 11.36
CA LEU A 151 -3.81 -14.52 10.33
C LEU A 151 -2.74 -15.14 9.44
N ASN A 152 -1.72 -14.37 9.02
CA ASN A 152 -0.60 -14.89 8.24
C ASN A 152 0.21 -15.93 9.02
N GLN A 153 0.48 -15.70 10.31
CA GLN A 153 1.12 -16.70 11.17
C GLN A 153 0.25 -17.97 11.35
N LEU A 154 -1.06 -17.79 11.53
CA LEU A 154 -1.99 -18.90 11.67
C LEU A 154 -2.05 -19.72 10.38
N LYS A 155 -2.16 -19.06 9.24
CA LYS A 155 -2.13 -19.68 7.90
C LYS A 155 -0.85 -20.49 7.73
N ALA A 156 0.32 -19.92 8.02
CA ALA A 156 1.59 -20.65 7.93
C ALA A 156 1.64 -21.88 8.86
N LYS A 157 1.01 -21.83 10.04
CA LYS A 157 0.88 -22.99 10.94
C LYS A 157 -0.07 -24.06 10.38
N ILE A 158 -1.18 -23.65 9.79
CA ILE A 158 -2.14 -24.55 9.14
C ILE A 158 -1.46 -25.23 7.95
N ASP A 159 -0.85 -24.45 7.06
CA ASP A 159 -0.16 -24.97 5.88
C ASP A 159 0.89 -26.01 6.29
N LYS A 160 1.72 -25.71 7.31
CA LYS A 160 2.71 -26.66 7.83
C LYS A 160 2.11 -27.91 8.48
N LYS A 161 0.98 -27.76 9.20
CA LYS A 161 0.33 -28.90 9.86
C LYS A 161 -0.37 -29.81 8.86
N TYR A 162 -0.99 -29.24 7.83
CA TYR A 162 -1.80 -29.97 6.87
C TYR A 162 -1.07 -30.21 5.55
N GLU A 163 0.20 -29.82 5.40
CA GLU A 163 1.00 -30.01 4.17
C GLU A 163 0.85 -31.42 3.57
N HIS A 164 0.89 -32.45 4.42
CA HIS A 164 0.74 -33.85 4.04
C HIS A 164 -0.68 -34.27 3.60
N VAL A 165 -1.72 -33.55 4.04
CA VAL A 165 -3.12 -33.79 3.65
C VAL A 165 -3.40 -33.19 2.28
N TRP A 166 -2.79 -32.05 1.97
CA TRP A 166 -3.01 -31.30 0.72
C TRP A 166 -2.01 -31.70 -0.39
N ALA A 167 -0.80 -32.16 -0.04
CA ALA A 167 0.17 -32.72 -0.98
C ALA A 167 -0.13 -34.17 -1.39
N GLY A 168 -1.24 -34.74 -0.91
CA GLY A 168 -1.56 -36.17 -0.98
C GLY A 168 -2.06 -36.72 -2.31
N GLU A 169 -2.42 -35.90 -3.29
CA GLU A 169 -2.95 -36.40 -4.58
C GLU A 169 -2.01 -36.28 -5.80
N GLU A 170 -0.97 -35.42 -5.77
CA GLU A 170 -0.12 -35.23 -6.97
C GLU A 170 1.35 -35.66 -6.82
N ALA A 171 1.83 -35.97 -5.60
CA ALA A 171 3.26 -36.23 -5.35
C ALA A 171 3.65 -37.72 -5.25
N LYS A 172 2.82 -38.64 -5.75
CA LYS A 172 3.19 -40.07 -5.89
C LYS A 172 3.08 -40.54 -7.33
N LYS A 173 3.86 -39.95 -8.24
CA LYS A 173 4.39 -40.76 -9.34
C LYS A 173 5.49 -41.61 -8.74
N PRO A 174 5.37 -42.95 -8.70
CA PRO A 174 6.45 -43.79 -8.24
C PRO A 174 7.66 -43.52 -9.14
N MET A 175 8.79 -43.10 -8.54
CA MET A 175 10.08 -43.23 -9.21
C MET A 175 10.22 -44.71 -9.56
N THR A 176 10.10 -45.03 -10.85
CA THR A 176 10.44 -46.34 -11.40
C THR A 176 11.86 -46.69 -10.96
N GLU A 177 12.04 -47.89 -10.41
CA GLU A 177 13.27 -48.39 -9.77
C GLU A 177 14.54 -48.25 -10.63
N GLU A 178 14.40 -48.05 -11.95
CA GLU A 178 15.51 -47.85 -12.87
C GLU A 178 16.32 -46.55 -12.64
N GLU A 179 15.72 -45.46 -12.13
CA GLU A 179 16.47 -44.21 -11.91
C GLU A 179 17.32 -44.22 -10.62
N GLY A 180 16.94 -45.05 -9.63
CA GLY A 180 17.70 -45.21 -8.39
C GLY A 180 19.06 -45.87 -8.62
N GLU A 181 19.11 -46.91 -9.46
CA GLU A 181 20.36 -47.61 -9.77
C GLU A 181 21.37 -46.74 -10.56
N VAL A 182 20.88 -45.82 -11.40
CA VAL A 182 21.75 -44.94 -12.21
C VAL A 182 22.45 -43.89 -11.34
N MET A 183 21.78 -43.43 -10.28
CA MET A 183 22.34 -42.45 -9.33
C MET A 183 23.42 -43.06 -8.44
N ASP A 184 23.23 -44.30 -7.97
CA ASP A 184 24.23 -45.00 -7.15
C ASP A 184 25.49 -45.39 -7.95
N LYS A 185 25.33 -45.78 -9.22
CA LYS A 185 26.47 -46.06 -10.13
C LYS A 185 27.30 -44.78 -10.37
N LYS A 186 26.67 -43.62 -10.61
CA LYS A 186 27.37 -42.34 -10.79
C LYS A 186 28.06 -41.84 -9.51
N ALA A 187 27.47 -42.07 -8.33
CA ALA A 187 28.08 -41.68 -7.06
C ALA A 187 29.36 -42.48 -6.77
N ASN A 188 29.37 -43.78 -7.10
CA ASN A 188 30.54 -44.64 -6.94
C ASN A 188 31.67 -44.28 -7.92
N GLU A 189 31.34 -43.98 -9.18
CA GLU A 189 32.30 -43.54 -10.20
C GLU A 189 33.03 -42.23 -9.82
N ARG A 190 32.31 -41.28 -9.22
CA ARG A 190 32.89 -40.00 -8.74
C ARG A 190 33.87 -40.21 -7.58
N LYS A 191 33.60 -41.17 -6.69
CA LYS A 191 34.53 -41.52 -5.60
C LYS A 191 35.81 -42.16 -6.13
N GLN A 192 35.71 -43.06 -7.11
CA GLN A 192 36.88 -43.69 -7.71
C GLN A 192 37.77 -42.72 -8.49
N ARG A 193 37.19 -41.72 -9.17
CA ARG A 193 37.97 -40.67 -9.87
C ARG A 193 38.75 -39.79 -8.90
N ARG A 194 38.19 -39.46 -7.74
CA ARG A 194 38.87 -38.65 -6.72
C ARG A 194 40.10 -39.33 -6.12
N LEU A 195 40.08 -40.67 -6.00
CA LEU A 195 41.20 -41.43 -5.45
C LEU A 195 42.39 -41.58 -6.40
N ARG A 196 42.20 -41.38 -7.73
CA ARG A 196 43.30 -41.47 -8.72
C ARG A 196 44.11 -40.19 -8.87
N VAL A 197 43.63 -39.05 -8.36
CA VAL A 197 44.29 -37.73 -8.52
C VAL A 197 45.31 -37.46 -7.40
N VAL A 198 45.43 -38.35 -6.41
CA VAL A 198 46.29 -38.18 -5.22
C VAL A 198 47.52 -39.12 -5.27
N LYS A 199 48.06 -39.41 -6.46
CA LYS A 199 49.24 -40.27 -6.61
C LYS A 199 50.34 -39.57 -7.40
#